data_AF-A0A7J9LCY5-F1
#
_entry.id   AF-A0A7J9LCY5-F1
#
_cell.length_a   1.000
_cell.length_b   1.000
_cell.length_c   1.000
_cell.angle_alpha   90.00
_cell.angle_beta   90.00
_cell.angle_gamma   90.00
#
_symmetry.space_group_name_H-M   'P 1'
#
loop_
_entity.id
_entity.type
_entity.pdbx_description
1 polymer ?
#
loop_
_entity_poly.entity_id
_entity_poly.type
_entity_poly.pdbx_seq_one_letter_code
_entity_poly.pdbx_strand_id
1 'polypeptide(L)'
;MNAIEEVYKIARAQTLIALCSTVPGYWFTVALIDKIGRFKIQLMGFFFMTIFMFALAIPYHHWTLPNNRIGFVIMYSLTFFFANFGPNATTVVVPAEIFPARLRSTCHGISAASGKAGAMVGAFGFLYAADAIGVKKSLMILAFINFLGMLFTFLVPESKGKSLEEISGEADQEKGTETQSG
;
A
#
# COMPACT_ATOMS: atom_id res chain seq x y z
N MET A 1 16.86 1.88 30.45
CA MET A 1 16.65 0.86 29.39
C MET A 1 17.74 1.09 28.35
N ASN A 2 18.49 0.05 27.97
CA ASN A 2 19.60 0.20 27.02
C ASN A 2 19.04 0.30 25.59
N ALA A 3 19.59 1.16 24.73
CA ALA A 3 19.07 1.39 23.37
C ALA A 3 19.00 0.11 22.55
N ILE A 4 19.98 -0.78 22.71
CA ILE A 4 20.01 -2.11 22.06
C ILE A 4 18.80 -2.97 22.48
N GLU A 5 18.40 -2.90 23.74
CA GLU A 5 17.29 -3.70 24.26
C GLU A 5 15.94 -3.18 23.76
N GLU A 6 15.81 -1.87 23.59
CA GLU A 6 14.63 -1.24 23.00
C GLU A 6 14.50 -1.57 21.52
N VAL A 7 15.59 -1.44 20.76
CA VAL A 7 15.63 -1.84 19.34
C VAL A 7 15.30 -3.33 19.20
N TYR A 8 15.84 -4.19 20.07
CA TYR A 8 15.54 -5.62 20.06
C TYR A 8 14.05 -5.91 20.31
N LYS A 9 13.41 -5.21 21.26
CA LYS A 9 11.97 -5.34 21.54
C LYS A 9 11.13 -4.90 20.34
N ILE A 10 11.46 -3.76 19.73
CA ILE A 10 10.76 -3.26 18.54
C ILE A 10 10.93 -4.23 17.37
N ALA A 11 12.16 -4.69 17.12
CA ALA A 11 12.46 -5.64 16.06
C ALA A 11 11.69 -6.95 16.23
N ARG A 12 11.63 -7.52 17.43
CA ARG A 12 10.84 -8.72 17.71
C ARG A 12 9.35 -8.53 17.41
N ALA A 13 8.78 -7.38 17.79
CA ALA A 13 7.38 -7.08 17.50
C ALA A 13 7.13 -6.95 15.98
N GLN A 14 8.02 -6.25 15.27
CA GLN A 14 7.94 -6.12 13.81
C GLN A 14 8.08 -7.47 13.10
N THR A 15 9.00 -8.33 13.54
CA THR A 15 9.16 -9.68 12.98
C THR A 15 7.90 -10.52 13.18
N LEU A 16 7.25 -10.46 14.34
CA LEU A 16 5.99 -11.16 14.58
C LEU A 16 4.86 -10.65 13.67
N ILE A 17 4.74 -9.34 13.51
CA ILE A 17 3.77 -8.74 12.59
C ILE A 17 4.09 -9.15 11.14
N ALA A 18 5.36 -9.16 10.77
CA ALA A 18 5.77 -9.56 9.42
C ALA A 18 5.40 -11.02 9.12
N LEU A 19 5.66 -11.93 10.05
CA LEU A 19 5.37 -13.35 9.89
C LEU A 19 3.86 -13.64 9.89
N CYS A 20 3.11 -13.00 10.79
CA CYS A 20 1.68 -13.30 10.97
C CYS A 20 0.76 -12.48 10.05
N SER A 21 1.23 -11.37 9.49
CA SER A 21 0.40 -10.43 8.73
C SER A 21 0.97 -10.12 7.35
N THR A 22 2.21 -9.64 7.28
CA THR A 22 2.81 -9.23 6.00
C THR A 22 2.96 -10.40 5.03
N VAL A 23 3.59 -11.50 5.47
CA VAL A 23 3.85 -12.68 4.61
C VAL A 23 2.54 -13.32 4.12
N PRO A 24 1.54 -13.61 4.98
CA PRO A 24 0.24 -14.09 4.53
C PRO A 24 -0.45 -13.11 3.58
N GLY A 25 -0.37 -11.80 3.86
CA GLY A 25 -0.97 -10.76 3.01
C GLY A 25 -0.47 -10.85 1.57
N TYR A 26 0.84 -10.97 1.37
CA TYR A 26 1.44 -11.15 0.03
C TYR A 26 0.99 -12.43 -0.66
N TRP A 27 0.95 -13.55 0.05
CA TRP A 27 0.49 -14.82 -0.52
C TRP A 27 -0.98 -14.74 -0.97
N PHE A 28 -1.82 -14.06 -0.20
CA PHE A 28 -3.20 -13.79 -0.59
C PHE A 28 -3.27 -12.89 -1.82
N THR A 29 -2.41 -11.88 -1.93
CA THR A 29 -2.33 -11.07 -3.16
C THR A 29 -2.01 -11.96 -4.34
N VAL A 30 -0.93 -12.74 -4.28
CA VAL A 30 -0.49 -13.59 -5.40
C VAL A 30 -1.60 -14.57 -5.80
N ALA A 31 -2.29 -15.19 -4.83
CA ALA A 31 -3.37 -16.14 -5.12
C ALA A 31 -4.62 -15.49 -5.75
N LEU A 32 -4.89 -14.22 -5.44
CA LEU A 32 -6.13 -13.54 -5.82
C LEU A 32 -5.96 -12.49 -6.92
N ILE A 33 -4.74 -12.03 -7.22
CA ILE A 33 -4.47 -10.93 -8.16
C ILE A 33 -4.95 -11.22 -9.57
N ASP A 34 -4.84 -12.47 -10.02
CA ASP A 34 -5.33 -12.90 -11.33
C ASP A 34 -6.82 -13.23 -11.34
N LYS A 35 -7.40 -13.60 -10.19
CA LYS A 35 -8.84 -13.94 -10.08
C LYS A 35 -9.74 -12.73 -9.84
N ILE A 36 -9.35 -11.82 -8.95
CA ILE A 36 -10.16 -10.67 -8.54
C ILE A 36 -9.83 -9.46 -9.42
N GLY A 37 -8.54 -9.21 -9.70
CA GLY A 37 -8.06 -8.04 -10.42
C GLY A 37 -7.29 -7.07 -9.54
N ARG A 38 -6.33 -6.37 -10.14
CA ARG A 38 -5.37 -5.49 -9.44
C ARG A 38 -6.06 -4.30 -8.79
N PHE A 39 -6.96 -3.65 -9.54
CA PHE A 39 -7.73 -2.50 -9.09
C PHE A 39 -8.59 -2.80 -7.85
N LYS A 40 -9.38 -3.88 -7.90
CA LYS A 40 -10.28 -4.28 -6.81
C LYS A 40 -9.52 -4.65 -5.55
N ILE A 41 -8.37 -5.31 -5.69
CA ILE A 41 -7.50 -5.64 -4.56
C ILE A 41 -6.90 -4.38 -3.93
N GLN A 42 -6.45 -3.41 -4.74
CA GLN A 42 -5.94 -2.13 -4.25
C GLN A 42 -7.03 -1.36 -3.49
N LEU A 43 -8.24 -1.28 -4.05
CA LEU A 43 -9.37 -0.60 -3.45
C LEU A 43 -9.77 -1.26 -2.12
N MET A 44 -9.85 -2.59 -2.09
CA MET A 44 -10.17 -3.35 -0.87
C MET A 44 -9.10 -3.16 0.21
N GLY A 45 -7.82 -3.15 -0.18
CA GLY A 45 -6.71 -2.89 0.75
C GLY A 45 -6.80 -1.51 1.39
N PHE A 46 -6.93 -0.44 0.59
CA PHE A 46 -7.07 0.92 1.12
C PHE A 46 -8.33 1.09 1.98
N PHE A 47 -9.46 0.46 1.59
CA PHE A 47 -10.70 0.49 2.37
C PHE A 47 -10.54 -0.09 3.77
N PHE A 48 -10.09 -1.35 3.86
CA PHE A 48 -9.91 -2.01 5.15
C PHE A 48 -8.81 -1.35 5.98
N MET A 49 -7.71 -0.92 5.35
CA MET A 49 -6.65 -0.19 6.04
C MET A 49 -7.17 1.12 6.64
N THR A 50 -8.01 1.87 5.90
CA THR A 50 -8.66 3.09 6.40
C THR A 50 -9.56 2.80 7.61
N ILE A 51 -10.41 1.76 7.53
CA ILE A 51 -11.30 1.37 8.63
C ILE A 51 -10.50 1.02 9.89
N PHE A 52 -9.47 0.17 9.76
CA PHE A 52 -8.67 -0.23 10.92
C PHE A 52 -7.84 0.93 11.48
N MET A 53 -7.35 1.85 10.64
CA MET A 53 -6.67 3.05 11.13
C MET A 53 -7.63 3.98 11.90
N PHE A 54 -8.87 4.17 11.44
CA PHE A 54 -9.87 4.92 12.21
C PHE A 54 -10.28 4.20 13.49
N ALA A 55 -10.42 2.87 13.46
CA ALA A 55 -10.71 2.06 14.64
C ALA A 55 -9.58 2.09 15.68
N LEU A 56 -8.34 2.32 15.26
CA LEU A 56 -7.21 2.58 16.15
C LEU A 56 -7.18 4.03 16.66
N ALA A 57 -7.51 5.00 15.81
CA ALA A 57 -7.41 6.43 16.14
C ALA A 57 -8.55 6.95 17.04
N ILE A 58 -9.80 6.51 16.84
CA ILE A 58 -10.97 7.02 17.59
C ILE A 58 -10.89 6.62 19.07
N PRO A 59 -10.70 5.34 19.44
CA PRO A 59 -10.60 4.88 20.82
C PRO A 59 -9.14 4.81 21.29
N TYR A 60 -8.25 5.70 20.80
CA TYR A 60 -6.82 5.62 21.11
C TYR A 60 -6.51 5.54 22.62
N HIS A 61 -7.26 6.29 23.45
CA HIS A 61 -7.12 6.24 24.91
C HIS A 61 -7.58 4.91 25.54
N HIS A 62 -8.50 4.19 24.90
CA HIS A 62 -8.95 2.87 25.34
C HIS A 62 -7.92 1.78 25.01
N TRP A 63 -7.14 1.97 23.95
CA TRP A 63 -6.07 1.07 23.53
C TRP A 63 -4.77 1.23 24.33
N THR A 64 -4.51 2.41 24.89
CA THR A 64 -3.35 2.64 25.78
C THR A 64 -3.49 1.97 27.15
N LEU A 65 -4.69 1.50 27.51
CA LEU A 65 -4.91 0.76 28.75
C LEU A 65 -4.25 -0.64 28.67
N PRO A 66 -3.58 -1.10 29.74
CA PRO A 66 -2.79 -2.33 29.72
C PRO A 66 -3.61 -3.60 29.38
N ASN A 67 -4.92 -3.62 29.67
CA ASN A 67 -5.80 -4.75 29.36
C ASN A 67 -6.10 -4.91 27.86
N ASN A 68 -5.99 -3.85 27.05
CA ASN A 68 -6.43 -3.86 25.66
C ASN A 68 -5.27 -3.90 24.65
N ARG A 69 -4.03 -4.02 25.13
CA ARG A 69 -2.83 -4.01 24.29
C ARG A 69 -2.84 -5.12 23.23
N ILE A 70 -3.44 -6.28 23.54
CA ILE A 70 -3.59 -7.40 22.60
C ILE A 70 -4.48 -7.00 21.41
N GLY A 71 -5.63 -6.36 21.66
CA GLY A 71 -6.52 -5.95 20.58
C GLY A 71 -5.92 -4.84 19.71
N PHE A 72 -5.10 -3.94 20.29
CA PHE A 72 -4.33 -2.97 19.51
C PHE A 72 -3.38 -3.67 18.54
N VAL A 73 -2.63 -4.67 19.03
CA VAL A 73 -1.71 -5.45 18.19
C VAL A 73 -2.47 -6.19 17.08
N ILE A 74 -3.64 -6.77 17.38
CA ILE A 74 -4.47 -7.45 16.36
C ILE A 74 -4.93 -6.46 15.28
N MET A 75 -5.48 -5.31 15.66
CA MET A 75 -5.94 -4.29 14.70
C MET A 75 -4.79 -3.72 13.87
N TYR A 76 -3.62 -3.52 14.50
CA TYR A 76 -2.42 -3.08 13.82
C TYR A 76 -1.90 -4.14 12.85
N SER A 77 -1.85 -5.40 13.27
CA SER A 77 -1.54 -6.55 12.41
C SER A 77 -2.49 -6.68 11.22
N LEU A 78 -3.80 -6.51 11.42
CA LEU A 78 -4.78 -6.51 10.33
C LEU A 78 -4.54 -5.35 9.36
N THR A 79 -4.23 -4.16 9.87
CA THR A 79 -3.86 -3.00 9.03
C THR A 79 -2.67 -3.35 8.13
N PHE A 80 -1.62 -3.98 8.69
CA PHE A 80 -0.45 -4.44 7.94
C PHE A 80 -0.78 -5.54 6.94
N PHE A 81 -1.64 -6.50 7.31
CA PHE A 81 -2.09 -7.55 6.40
C PHE A 81 -2.77 -6.94 5.17
N PHE A 82 -3.74 -6.02 5.36
CA PHE A 82 -4.46 -5.40 4.24
C PHE A 82 -3.61 -4.42 3.44
N ALA A 83 -2.66 -3.74 4.08
CA ALA A 83 -1.67 -2.91 3.38
C ALA A 83 -0.83 -3.74 2.41
N ASN A 84 -0.38 -4.93 2.83
CA ASN A 84 0.41 -5.83 2.00
C ASN A 84 -0.43 -6.59 0.98
N PHE A 85 -1.64 -6.98 1.37
CA PHE A 85 -2.59 -7.65 0.48
C PHE A 85 -2.99 -6.76 -0.71
N GLY A 86 -3.19 -5.45 -0.46
CA GLY A 86 -3.62 -4.49 -1.47
C GLY A 86 -2.49 -3.59 -1.96
N PRO A 87 -2.45 -2.33 -1.47
CA PRO A 87 -1.69 -1.25 -2.10
C PRO A 87 -0.19 -1.50 -2.17
N ASN A 88 0.44 -2.18 -1.21
CA ASN A 88 1.89 -2.38 -1.25
C ASN A 88 2.33 -3.21 -2.47
N ALA A 89 1.59 -4.27 -2.79
CA ALA A 89 1.87 -5.11 -3.94
C ALA A 89 1.32 -4.51 -5.24
N THR A 90 0.10 -3.98 -5.24
CA THR A 90 -0.52 -3.48 -6.47
C THR A 90 0.15 -2.21 -7.00
N THR A 91 0.64 -1.32 -6.11
CA THR A 91 1.29 -0.07 -6.54
C THR A 91 2.63 -0.28 -7.26
N VAL A 92 3.27 -1.43 -7.11
CA VAL A 92 4.48 -1.78 -7.89
C VAL A 92 4.14 -2.55 -9.16
N VAL A 93 3.12 -3.42 -9.11
CA VAL A 93 2.69 -4.26 -10.24
C VAL A 93 1.98 -3.42 -11.31
N VAL A 94 1.06 -2.55 -10.91
CA VAL A 94 0.19 -1.81 -11.82
C VAL A 94 0.99 -0.90 -12.78
N PRO A 95 1.98 -0.10 -12.32
CA PRO A 95 2.87 0.63 -13.22
C PRO A 95 3.59 -0.26 -14.24
N ALA A 96 4.03 -1.45 -13.83
CA ALA A 96 4.71 -2.37 -14.73
C ALA A 96 3.79 -2.95 -15.82
N GLU A 97 2.49 -3.04 -15.53
CA GLU A 97 1.45 -3.53 -16.46
C GLU A 97 0.84 -2.44 -17.35
N ILE A 98 0.77 -1.18 -16.87
CA ILE A 98 0.14 -0.08 -17.62
C ILE A 98 1.13 0.60 -18.57
N PHE A 99 2.41 0.70 -18.20
CA PHE A 99 3.36 1.49 -19.01
C PHE A 99 3.84 0.75 -20.27
N PRO A 100 3.93 1.44 -21.43
CA PRO A 100 4.41 0.87 -22.68
C PRO A 100 5.79 0.23 -22.52
N ALA A 101 6.05 -0.87 -23.22
CA ALA A 101 7.30 -1.62 -23.06
C ALA A 101 8.54 -0.73 -23.25
N ARG A 102 8.46 0.22 -24.20
CA ARG A 102 9.54 1.16 -24.52
C ARG A 102 9.89 2.14 -23.38
N LEU A 103 8.93 2.51 -22.53
CA LEU A 103 9.09 3.52 -21.48
C LEU A 103 8.93 2.97 -20.06
N ARG A 104 8.65 1.67 -19.93
CA ARG A 104 8.34 1.01 -18.65
C ARG A 104 9.38 1.28 -17.58
N SER A 105 10.68 1.18 -17.91
CA SER A 105 11.76 1.37 -16.93
C SER A 105 11.78 2.80 -16.35
N THR A 106 11.64 3.82 -17.20
CA THR A 106 11.61 5.23 -16.78
C THR A 106 10.36 5.54 -15.96
N CYS A 107 9.18 5.16 -16.45
CA CYS A 107 7.91 5.44 -15.76
C CYS A 107 7.78 4.68 -14.44
N HIS A 108 8.23 3.41 -14.40
CA HIS A 108 8.31 2.64 -13.15
C HIS A 108 9.33 3.25 -12.19
N GLY A 109 10.49 3.70 -12.69
CA GLY A 109 11.51 4.39 -11.89
C GLY A 109 10.99 5.67 -11.23
N ILE A 110 10.27 6.52 -11.97
CA ILE A 110 9.63 7.72 -11.44
C ILE A 110 8.59 7.34 -10.37
N SER A 111 7.74 6.36 -10.65
CA SER A 111 6.72 5.88 -9.70
C SER A 111 7.35 5.37 -8.40
N ALA A 112 8.43 4.59 -8.50
CA ALA A 112 9.18 4.09 -7.35
C ALA A 112 9.86 5.23 -6.56
N ALA A 113 10.41 6.24 -7.25
CA ALA A 113 11.00 7.42 -6.61
C ALA A 113 9.94 8.23 -5.84
N SER A 114 8.76 8.46 -6.42
CA SER A 114 7.63 9.10 -5.74
C SER A 114 7.18 8.31 -4.51
N GLY A 115 7.12 6.98 -4.60
CA GLY A 115 6.81 6.12 -3.45
C GLY A 115 7.83 6.26 -2.32
N LYS A 116 9.13 6.27 -2.64
CA LYS A 116 10.20 6.48 -1.64
C LYS A 116 10.16 7.88 -1.03
N ALA A 117 9.90 8.91 -1.82
CA ALA A 117 9.72 10.27 -1.33
C ALA A 117 8.54 10.35 -0.35
N GLY A 118 7.39 9.74 -0.70
CA GLY A 118 6.24 9.63 0.19
C GLY A 118 6.56 8.90 1.50
N ALA A 119 7.34 7.82 1.45
CA ALA A 119 7.77 7.09 2.64
C ALA A 119 8.65 7.94 3.58
N MET A 120 9.57 8.75 3.02
CA MET A 120 10.39 9.68 3.82
C MET A 120 9.51 10.75 4.48
N VAL A 121 8.62 11.38 3.72
CA VAL A 121 7.68 12.39 4.25
C VAL A 121 6.79 11.78 5.32
N GLY A 122 6.30 10.55 5.13
CA GLY A 122 5.50 9.83 6.11
C GLY A 122 6.27 9.53 7.40
N ALA A 123 7.50 9.02 7.30
CA ALA A 123 8.31 8.66 8.46
C ALA A 123 8.68 9.88 9.32
N PHE A 124 9.25 10.92 8.72
CA PHE A 124 9.62 12.13 9.44
C PHE A 124 8.40 12.96 9.81
N GLY A 125 7.45 13.11 8.89
CA GLY A 125 6.21 13.87 9.12
C GLY A 125 5.38 13.28 10.25
N PHE A 126 5.26 11.95 10.35
CA PHE A 126 4.60 11.32 11.48
C PHE A 126 5.34 11.59 12.79
N LEU A 127 6.68 11.50 12.81
CA LEU A 127 7.47 11.75 14.01
C LEU A 127 7.26 13.18 14.54
N TYR A 128 7.37 14.18 13.67
CA TYR A 128 7.14 15.58 14.05
C TYR A 128 5.68 15.85 14.43
N ALA A 129 4.72 15.29 13.70
CA ALA A 129 3.31 15.46 14.04
C ALA A 129 2.95 14.78 15.37
N ALA A 130 3.48 13.58 15.62
CA ALA A 130 3.24 12.86 16.87
C ALA A 130 3.73 13.64 18.08
N ASP A 131 4.86 14.34 17.96
CA ASP A 131 5.42 15.20 19.00
C ASP A 131 4.63 16.51 19.16
N ALA A 132 4.31 17.18 18.05
CA ALA A 132 3.66 18.51 18.09
C ALA A 132 2.16 18.48 18.41
N ILE A 133 1.41 17.52 17.83
CA ILE A 133 -0.07 17.48 17.90
C ILE A 133 -0.61 16.19 18.55
N GLY A 134 0.27 15.27 18.92
CA GLY A 134 -0.05 14.01 19.57
C GLY A 134 -0.39 12.86 18.62
N VAL A 135 -0.04 11.63 19.02
CA VAL A 135 -0.18 10.40 18.22
C VAL A 135 -1.60 10.19 17.69
N LYS A 136 -2.63 10.50 18.48
CA LYS A 136 -4.04 10.34 18.06
C LYS A 136 -4.36 11.18 16.82
N LYS A 137 -3.97 12.46 16.80
CA LYS A 137 -4.24 13.35 15.66
C LYS A 137 -3.40 12.95 14.45
N SER A 138 -2.15 12.56 14.66
CA SER A 138 -1.29 12.05 13.59
C SER A 138 -1.87 10.80 12.94
N LEU A 139 -2.40 9.85 13.73
CA LEU A 139 -3.06 8.65 13.20
C LEU A 139 -4.33 8.99 12.39
N MET A 140 -5.11 9.99 12.81
CA MET A 140 -6.26 10.45 12.02
C MET A 140 -5.84 11.06 10.69
N ILE A 141 -4.76 11.83 10.65
CA ILE A 141 -4.21 12.38 9.40
C ILE A 141 -3.76 11.25 8.47
N LEU A 142 -3.06 10.25 9.00
CA LEU A 142 -2.66 9.07 8.20
C LEU A 142 -3.87 8.31 7.67
N ALA A 143 -4.92 8.12 8.49
CA ALA A 143 -6.16 7.48 8.06
C ALA A 143 -6.85 8.29 6.93
N PHE A 144 -6.79 9.63 7.00
CA PHE A 144 -7.31 10.48 5.94
C PHE A 144 -6.48 10.40 4.64
N ILE A 145 -5.15 10.38 4.73
CA ILE A 145 -4.27 10.17 3.57
C ILE A 145 -4.54 8.81 2.91
N ASN A 146 -4.75 7.78 3.72
CA ASN A 146 -5.12 6.44 3.26
C ASN A 146 -6.45 6.45 2.49
N PHE A 147 -7.45 7.14 3.03
CA PHE A 147 -8.73 7.36 2.35
C PHE A 147 -8.57 8.13 1.03
N LEU A 148 -7.72 9.16 0.98
CA LEU A 148 -7.40 9.84 -0.29
C LEU A 148 -6.74 8.88 -1.29
N GLY A 149 -5.85 8.00 -0.84
CA GLY A 149 -5.27 6.94 -1.67
C GLY A 149 -6.33 5.99 -2.24
N MET A 150 -7.38 5.69 -1.47
CA MET A 150 -8.55 4.96 -1.94
C MET A 150 -9.26 5.72 -3.07
N LEU A 151 -9.48 7.03 -2.93
CA LEU A 151 -10.11 7.86 -3.96
C LEU A 151 -9.27 7.92 -5.23
N PHE A 152 -7.96 8.12 -5.10
CA PHE A 152 -7.05 8.13 -6.25
C PHE A 152 -6.97 6.78 -6.95
N THR A 153 -7.25 5.68 -6.24
CA THR A 153 -7.32 4.35 -6.87
C THR A 153 -8.37 4.31 -7.96
N PHE A 154 -9.50 5.03 -7.85
CA PHE A 154 -10.53 5.08 -8.92
C PHE A 154 -10.03 5.67 -10.24
N LEU A 155 -8.94 6.45 -10.24
CA LEU A 155 -8.34 6.98 -11.46
C LEU A 155 -7.43 5.96 -12.17
N VAL A 156 -7.11 4.85 -11.49
CA VAL A 156 -6.22 3.80 -12.03
C VAL A 156 -7.05 2.85 -12.89
N PRO A 157 -6.71 2.67 -14.18
CA PRO A 157 -7.44 1.73 -15.04
C PRO A 157 -7.18 0.28 -14.62
N GLU A 158 -8.20 -0.57 -14.74
CA GLU A 158 -8.06 -2.01 -14.43
C GLU A 158 -7.28 -2.72 -15.55
N SER A 159 -6.11 -3.26 -15.22
CA SER A 159 -5.21 -3.97 -16.14
C SER A 159 -5.59 -5.45 -16.37
N LYS A 160 -6.64 -5.95 -15.70
CA LYS A 160 -6.96 -7.38 -15.72
C LYS A 160 -7.46 -7.84 -17.09
N GLY A 161 -6.75 -8.80 -17.69
CA GLY A 161 -7.23 -9.55 -18.86
C GLY A 161 -7.05 -8.84 -20.20
N LYS A 162 -6.31 -7.74 -20.25
CA LYS A 162 -5.88 -7.09 -21.49
C LYS A 162 -4.41 -7.40 -21.74
N SER A 163 -4.01 -7.55 -23.00
CA SER A 163 -2.58 -7.70 -23.31
C SER A 163 -1.83 -6.38 -22.99
N LEU A 164 -0.53 -6.47 -22.72
CA LEU A 164 0.30 -5.29 -22.50
C LEU A 164 0.20 -4.30 -23.68
N GLU A 165 0.09 -4.82 -24.90
CA GLU A 165 0.00 -4.08 -26.15
C GLU A 165 -1.38 -3.41 -26.35
N GLU A 166 -2.45 -4.02 -25.84
CA GLU A 166 -3.80 -3.43 -25.83
C GLU A 166 -3.94 -2.32 -24.78
N ILE A 167 -3.25 -2.44 -23.64
CA ILE A 167 -3.26 -1.39 -22.59
C ILE A 167 -2.36 -0.22 -23.01
N SER A 168 -1.21 -0.49 -23.63
CA SER A 168 -0.26 0.53 -24.08
C SER A 168 -0.65 1.20 -25.40
N GLY A 169 -1.59 0.60 -26.15
CA GLY A 169 -1.95 1.03 -27.50
C GLY A 169 -0.88 0.69 -28.56
N GLU A 170 0.14 -0.11 -28.20
CA GLU A 170 1.18 -0.56 -29.13
C GLU A 170 0.60 -1.49 -30.22
N ALA A 171 -0.48 -2.24 -29.92
CA ALA A 171 -1.16 -3.11 -30.90
C ALA A 171 -1.77 -2.37 -32.10
N ASP A 172 -2.18 -1.11 -31.91
CA ASP A 172 -2.76 -0.28 -32.98
C ASP A 172 -1.67 0.46 -33.78
N GLN A 173 -0.51 0.72 -33.16
CA GLN A 173 0.64 1.34 -33.83
C GLN A 173 1.37 0.39 -34.78
N GLU A 174 1.49 -0.91 -34.42
CA GLU A 174 2.07 -1.91 -35.32
C GLU A 174 1.19 -2.14 -36.56
N LYS A 175 -0.13 -2.26 -36.40
CA LYS A 175 -1.08 -2.40 -37.53
C LYS A 175 -1.06 -1.20 -38.48
N GLY A 176 -0.93 0.02 -37.96
CA GLY A 176 -0.81 1.23 -38.78
C GLY A 176 0.50 1.30 -39.57
N THR A 177 1.58 0.73 -39.02
CA THR A 177 2.90 0.74 -39.67
C THR A 177 2.99 -0.32 -40.78
N GLU A 178 2.42 -1.51 -40.57
CA GLU A 178 2.37 -2.55 -41.62
C GLU A 178 1.49 -2.16 -42.81
N THR A 179 0.39 -1.43 -42.57
CA THR A 179 -0.53 -0.98 -43.64
C THR A 179 0.06 0.15 -44.49
N GLN A 180 1.06 0.90 -44.00
CA GLN A 180 1.76 1.94 -44.78
C GLN A 180 2.98 1.42 -45.54
N SER A 181 3.41 0.18 -45.30
CA SER A 181 4.57 -0.43 -45.98
C SER A 181 4.21 -1.49 -47.04
N GLY A 182 2.92 -1.69 -47.33
CA GLY A 182 2.40 -2.66 -48.31
C GLY A 182 1.99 -2.02 -49.63
#